data_AF-A0A9E0HPS5-F1
#
_entry.id   AF-A0A9E0HPS5-F1
#
_cell.length_a   1.000
_cell.length_b   1.000
_cell.length_c   1.000
_cell.angle_alpha   90.00
_cell.angle_beta   90.00
_cell.angle_gamma   90.00
#
_symmetry.space_group_name_H-M   'P 1'
#
loop_
_entity.id
_entity.type
_entity.pdbx_description
1 polymer ?
#
loop_
_entity_poly.entity_id
_entity_poly.type
_entity_poly.pdbx_seq_one_letter_code
_entity_poly.pdbx_strand_id
1 'polypeptide(L)'
;TKEYKVLKGLKKENLRDNMTNTELILNMLAEASTKDISQATEPGTFEGSKEVARQGGNVAKVARLELEARTGRQVVSGLNAKKALKPQQPTKVVDK
;
A
#
# COMPACT_ATOMS: atom_id res chain seq x y z
N THR A 1 11.78 1.63 2.48
CA THR A 1 11.75 1.51 0.99
C THR A 1 12.63 0.40 0.43
N LYS A 2 13.81 0.08 1.00
CA LYS A 2 14.69 -1.00 0.49
C LYS A 2 14.03 -2.39 0.53
N GLU A 3 13.38 -2.73 1.64
CA GLU A 3 12.63 -4.00 1.80
C GLU A 3 11.49 -4.13 0.79
N TYR A 4 10.75 -3.05 0.56
CA TYR A 4 9.63 -3.05 -0.38
C TYR A 4 10.10 -3.21 -1.84
N LYS A 5 11.25 -2.62 -2.19
CA LYS A 5 11.92 -2.88 -3.47
C LYS A 5 12.37 -4.33 -3.59
N VAL A 6 12.92 -4.92 -2.52
CA VAL A 6 13.31 -6.35 -2.48
C VAL A 6 12.11 -7.27 -2.68
N LEU A 7 10.99 -7.02 -1.97
CA LEU A 7 9.74 -7.76 -2.12
C LEU A 7 9.23 -7.75 -3.57
N LYS A 8 9.34 -6.60 -4.24
CA LYS A 8 8.96 -6.39 -5.64
C LYS A 8 10.03 -6.86 -6.64
N GLY A 9 11.21 -7.30 -6.17
CA GLY A 9 12.34 -7.72 -7.01
C GLY A 9 13.01 -6.58 -7.79
N LEU A 10 12.93 -5.34 -7.30
CA LEU A 10 13.45 -4.14 -7.96
C LEU A 10 14.88 -3.85 -7.49
N LYS A 11 15.77 -3.52 -8.43
CA LYS A 11 17.15 -3.11 -8.11
C LYS A 11 17.32 -1.61 -8.34
N LYS A 12 17.07 -1.16 -9.58
CA LYS A 12 17.23 0.24 -10.00
C LYS A 12 15.90 0.89 -10.36
N GLU A 13 14.85 0.08 -10.55
CA GLU A 13 13.53 0.53 -10.97
C GLU A 13 12.83 1.41 -9.91
N ASN A 14 11.98 2.32 -10.38
CA ASN A 14 11.12 3.13 -9.53
C ASN A 14 10.05 2.25 -8.91
N LEU A 15 9.78 2.47 -7.62
CA LEU A 15 8.80 1.69 -6.90
C LEU A 15 7.37 2.02 -7.32
N ARG A 16 7.05 3.31 -7.56
CA ARG A 16 5.68 3.74 -7.89
C ARG A 16 5.17 3.10 -9.17
N ASP A 17 6.04 2.99 -10.18
CA ASP A 17 5.73 2.34 -11.46
C ASP A 17 5.52 0.83 -11.34
N ASN A 18 5.90 0.24 -10.20
CA ASN A 18 5.80 -1.18 -9.91
C ASN A 18 4.82 -1.48 -8.75
N MET A 19 4.09 -0.47 -8.28
CA MET A 19 2.97 -0.63 -7.36
C MET A 19 1.68 -0.84 -8.15
N THR A 20 0.76 -1.59 -7.57
CA THR A 20 -0.62 -1.68 -8.08
C THR A 20 -1.37 -0.39 -7.80
N ASN A 21 -2.45 -0.14 -8.55
CA ASN A 21 -3.32 1.01 -8.31
C ASN A 21 -3.84 1.04 -6.86
N THR A 22 -4.20 -0.12 -6.30
CA THR A 22 -4.67 -0.23 -4.92
C THR A 22 -3.58 0.14 -3.91
N GLU A 23 -2.33 -0.31 -4.11
CA GLU A 23 -1.22 0.09 -3.25
C GLU A 23 -0.95 1.61 -3.32
N LEU A 24 -1.06 2.21 -4.51
CA LEU A 24 -0.90 3.67 -4.69
C LEU A 24 -2.02 4.44 -3.98
N ILE A 25 -3.27 4.02 -4.13
CA ILE A 25 -4.43 4.65 -3.47
C ILE A 25 -4.32 4.55 -1.95
N LEU A 26 -3.88 3.41 -1.41
CA LEU A 26 -3.67 3.28 0.04
C LEU A 26 -2.56 4.20 0.56
N ASN A 27 -1.49 4.39 -0.22
CA ASN A 27 -0.47 5.36 0.14
C ASN A 27 -1.01 6.80 0.10
N MET A 28 -1.80 7.15 -0.92
CA MET A 28 -2.48 8.45 -0.99
C MET A 28 -3.45 8.65 0.18
N LEU A 29 -4.17 7.61 0.59
CA LEU A 29 -5.05 7.64 1.76
C LEU A 29 -4.25 7.92 3.04
N ALA A 30 -3.08 7.29 3.21
CA ALA A 30 -2.21 7.56 4.36
C ALA A 30 -1.73 9.02 4.37
N GLU A 31 -1.29 9.54 3.23
CA GLU A 31 -0.83 10.93 3.08
C GLU A 31 -1.96 11.93 3.36
N ALA A 32 -3.14 11.74 2.75
CA ALA A 32 -4.31 12.58 2.95
C ALA A 32 -4.77 12.55 4.42
N SER A 33 -4.88 11.36 5.01
CA SER A 33 -5.28 11.22 6.43
C SER A 33 -4.28 11.89 7.36
N THR A 34 -2.98 11.73 7.11
CA THR A 34 -1.94 12.39 7.92
C THR A 34 -2.07 13.91 7.84
N LYS A 35 -2.30 14.44 6.64
CA LYS A 35 -2.49 15.88 6.42
C LYS A 35 -3.72 16.40 7.16
N ASP A 36 -4.87 15.75 6.97
CA ASP A 36 -6.14 16.19 7.56
C ASP A 36 -6.08 16.13 9.10
N ILE A 37 -5.48 15.08 9.66
CA ILE A 37 -5.24 14.98 11.11
C ILE A 37 -4.30 16.09 11.58
N SER A 38 -3.19 16.33 10.87
CA SER A 38 -2.25 17.40 11.21
C SER A 38 -2.91 18.77 11.22
N GLN A 39 -3.83 19.04 10.30
CA GLN A 39 -4.58 20.29 10.24
C GLN A 39 -5.59 20.41 11.38
N ALA A 40 -6.19 19.29 11.82
CA ALA A 40 -7.15 19.28 12.91
C ALA A 40 -6.49 19.37 14.30
N THR A 41 -5.30 18.79 14.48
CA THR A 41 -4.64 18.70 15.79
C THR A 41 -3.49 19.69 15.98
N GLU A 42 -3.02 20.32 14.91
CA GLU A 42 -1.95 21.33 14.89
C GLU A 42 -0.76 20.97 15.80
N PRO A 43 -0.06 19.83 15.55
CA PRO A 43 0.98 19.37 16.45
C PRO A 43 2.15 20.37 16.51
N GLY A 44 2.37 20.97 17.69
CA GLY A 44 3.43 21.94 17.91
C GLY A 44 4.83 21.35 18.16
N THR A 45 4.96 20.02 18.18
CA THR A 45 6.22 19.33 18.50
C THR A 45 6.51 18.20 17.51
N PHE A 46 7.79 17.84 17.40
CA PHE A 46 8.22 16.71 16.57
C PHE A 46 7.56 15.39 16.96
N GLU A 47 7.46 15.09 18.27
CA GLU A 47 6.79 13.86 18.73
C GLU A 47 5.28 13.90 18.44
N GLY A 48 4.64 15.07 18.51
CA GLY A 48 3.25 15.24 18.07
C GLY A 48 3.08 14.93 16.58
N SER A 49 3.95 15.48 15.72
CA SER A 49 3.91 15.22 14.26
C SER A 49 4.18 13.75 13.92
N LYS A 50 5.04 13.08 14.70
CA LYS A 50 5.30 11.66 14.56
C LYS A 50 4.09 10.81 14.91
N GLU A 51 3.33 11.21 15.94
CA GLU A 51 2.08 10.55 16.28
C GLU A 51 1.01 10.76 15.20
N VAL A 52 0.87 11.98 14.67
CA VAL A 52 -0.01 12.26 13.53
C VAL A 52 0.31 11.40 12.31
N ALA A 53 1.59 11.21 12.00
CA ALA A 53 2.03 10.30 10.92
C ALA A 53 1.66 8.83 11.20
N ARG A 54 1.74 8.37 12.47
CA ARG A 54 1.28 7.03 12.84
C ARG A 54 -0.23 6.88 12.66
N GLN A 55 -1.00 7.89 13.05
CA GLN A 55 -2.46 7.87 12.93
C GLN A 55 -2.90 7.83 11.47
N GLY A 56 -2.36 8.70 10.61
CA GLY A 56 -2.66 8.68 9.18
C GLY A 56 -2.26 7.37 8.51
N GLY A 57 -1.09 6.83 8.86
CA GLY A 57 -0.68 5.49 8.42
C GLY A 57 -1.60 4.36 8.91
N ASN A 58 -2.16 4.49 10.12
CA ASN A 58 -3.10 3.51 10.67
C ASN A 58 -4.43 3.50 9.91
N VAL A 59 -4.93 4.65 9.45
CA VAL A 59 -6.15 4.72 8.61
C VAL A 59 -5.98 3.86 7.36
N ALA A 60 -4.88 4.04 6.62
CA ALA A 60 -4.59 3.23 5.45
C ALA A 60 -4.38 1.74 5.79
N LYS A 61 -3.77 1.43 6.94
CA LYS A 61 -3.61 0.05 7.41
C LYS A 61 -4.96 -0.63 7.64
N VAL A 62 -5.91 0.04 8.29
CA VAL A 62 -7.25 -0.49 8.53
C VAL A 62 -7.97 -0.73 7.21
N ALA A 63 -7.95 0.26 6.29
CA ALA A 63 -8.55 0.11 4.97
C ALA A 63 -7.97 -1.07 4.18
N ARG A 64 -6.64 -1.26 4.24
CA ARG A 64 -5.96 -2.40 3.62
C ARG A 64 -6.46 -3.72 4.21
N LEU A 65 -6.45 -3.86 5.53
CA LEU A 65 -6.84 -5.10 6.21
C LEU A 65 -8.30 -5.46 5.91
N GLU A 66 -9.19 -4.46 5.93
CA GLU A 66 -10.60 -4.65 5.60
C GLU A 66 -10.79 -5.12 4.16
N LEU A 67 -10.07 -4.53 3.21
CA LEU A 67 -10.11 -4.94 1.80
C LEU A 67 -9.56 -6.37 1.62
N GLU A 68 -8.43 -6.69 2.27
CA GLU A 68 -7.83 -8.04 2.22
C GLU A 68 -8.80 -9.08 2.81
N ALA A 69 -9.46 -8.77 3.93
CA ALA A 69 -10.45 -9.66 4.56
C ALA A 69 -11.66 -9.93 3.66
N ARG A 70 -12.18 -8.91 2.97
CA ARG A 70 -13.34 -9.06 2.07
C ARG A 70 -13.03 -9.76 0.76
N THR A 71 -11.81 -9.60 0.26
CA THR A 71 -11.42 -10.11 -1.08
C THR A 71 -10.65 -11.42 -1.03
N GLY A 72 -10.14 -11.82 0.15
CA GLY A 72 -9.25 -12.96 0.34
C GLY A 72 -7.89 -12.80 -0.36
N ARG A 73 -7.57 -11.61 -0.88
CA ARG A 73 -6.37 -11.34 -1.67
C ARG A 73 -5.50 -10.32 -0.96
N GLN A 74 -4.19 -10.59 -0.90
CA GLN A 74 -3.22 -9.62 -0.38
C GLN A 74 -3.11 -8.42 -1.31
N VAL A 75 -3.20 -7.22 -0.75
CA VAL A 75 -3.05 -5.96 -1.50
C VAL A 75 -1.57 -5.68 -1.76
N VAL A 76 -0.73 -5.93 -0.77
CA VAL A 76 0.72 -5.84 -0.90
C VAL A 76 1.25 -7.18 -1.39
N SER A 77 1.85 -7.20 -2.58
CA SER A 77 2.40 -8.42 -3.16
C SER A 77 3.70 -8.14 -3.92
N GLY A 78 4.46 -9.20 -4.19
CA GLY A 78 5.65 -9.16 -5.05
C GLY A 78 5.35 -8.97 -6.55
N LEU A 79 4.12 -8.56 -6.90
CA LEU A 79 3.71 -8.18 -8.25
C LEU A 79 4.39 -6.87 -8.63
N ASN A 80 5.00 -6.83 -9.80
CA ASN A 80 5.68 -5.66 -10.37
C ASN A 80 5.24 -5.48 -11.84
N ALA A 81 5.62 -4.38 -12.48
CA ALA A 81 5.16 -4.06 -13.84
C ALA A 81 5.46 -5.17 -14.85
N LYS A 82 6.64 -5.81 -14.74
CA LYS A 82 7.07 -6.91 -15.62
C LYS A 82 6.19 -8.16 -15.48
N LYS A 83 5.66 -8.42 -14.28
CA LYS A 83 4.77 -9.58 -14.00
C LYS A 83 3.31 -9.27 -14.31
N ALA A 84 2.87 -8.02 -14.13
CA ALA A 84 1.50 -7.59 -14.41
C ALA A 84 1.14 -7.62 -15.91
N LEU A 85 2.15 -7.47 -16.78
CA LEU A 85 2.00 -7.53 -18.24
C LEU A 85 1.92 -8.95 -18.82
N LYS A 86 2.14 -10.00 -18.01
CA LYS A 86 1.97 -11.37 -18.49
C LYS A 86 0.47 -11.71 -18.50
N PRO A 87 -0.11 -12.17 -19.62
CA PRO A 87 -1.51 -12.59 -19.64
C PRO A 87 -1.71 -13.68 -18.60
N GLN A 88 -2.71 -13.48 -17.72
CA GLN A 88 -3.09 -14.46 -16.73
C GLN A 88 -3.50 -15.73 -17.49
N GLN A 89 -2.72 -16.80 -17.35
CA GLN A 89 -3.20 -18.10 -17.81
C GLN A 89 -4.45 -18.41 -16.98
N PRO A 90 -5.57 -18.80 -17.62
CA PRO A 90 -6.80 -19.10 -16.90
C PRO A 90 -6.49 -20.14 -15.83
N THR A 91 -6.79 -19.82 -14.58
CA THR A 91 -6.71 -20.75 -13.46
C THR A 91 -7.57 -21.94 -13.83
N LYS A 92 -6.96 -23.11 -14.01
CA LYS A 92 -7.70 -24.37 -14.16
C LYS A 92 -8.56 -24.53 -12.90
N VAL A 93 -9.87 -24.36 -13.07
CA VAL A 93 -10.84 -24.79 -12.06
C VAL A 93 -10.64 -26.30 -11.95
N VAL A 94 -10.14 -26.76 -10.80
CA VAL A 94 -10.05 -28.19 -10.51
C VAL A 94 -11.42 -28.56 -9.98
N ASP A 95 -12.28 -29.05 -10.87
CA ASP A 95 -13.51 -29.73 -10.48
C ASP A 95 -13.12 -31.00 -9.68
N LYS A 96 -13.74 -31.14 -8.49
CA LYS A 96 -13.81 -32.38 -7.73
C LYS A 96 -15.25 -32.64 -7.36
#